data_AF-A0A915LXH8-F1
#
_entry.id   AF-A0A915LXH8-F1
#
_cell.length_a   1.000
_cell.length_b   1.000
_cell.length_c   1.000
_cell.angle_alpha   90.00
_cell.angle_beta   90.00
_cell.angle_gamma   90.00
#
_symmetry.space_group_name_H-M   'P 1'
#
loop_
_entity.id
_entity.type
_entity.pdbx_description
1 polymer ?
#
loop_
_entity_poly.entity_id
_entity_poly.type
_entity_poly.pdbx_seq_one_letter_code
_entity_poly.pdbx_strand_id
1 'polypeptide(L)' 'MDLSPSAEEVATFYAKMLDHDYTSKPIFNQNFFKDWRKTMTSAERSTITDLKKCDF' A
#
# COMPACT_ATOMS: atom_id res chain seq x y z
N MET A 1 -9.32 1.32 -9.26
CA MET A 1 -8.57 2.58 -9.32
C MET A 1 -7.28 2.24 -10.02
N ASP A 2 -6.94 2.94 -11.10
CA ASP A 2 -5.66 2.70 -11.77
C ASP A 2 -4.56 3.48 -11.05
N LEU A 3 -3.55 2.75 -10.58
CA LEU A 3 -2.39 3.31 -9.93
C LEU A 3 -1.31 3.62 -10.97
N SER A 4 -0.45 4.59 -10.66
CA SER A 4 0.79 4.81 -11.38
C SER A 4 1.69 3.58 -11.28
N PRO A 5 2.50 3.26 -12.32
CA PRO A 5 3.29 2.03 -12.35
C PRO A 5 4.17 1.83 -11.10
N SER A 6 4.74 2.91 -10.56
CA SER A 6 5.57 2.87 -9.34
C SER A 6 4.76 2.61 -8.07
N ALA A 7 3.52 3.07 -7.99
CA ALA A 7 2.63 2.76 -6.87
C ALA A 7 2.06 1.35 -6.98
N GLU A 8 1.74 0.90 -8.19
CA GLU A 8 1.25 -0.45 -8.50
C GLU A 8 2.27 -1.54 -8.19
N GLU A 9 3.54 -1.33 -8.56
CA GLU A 9 4.63 -2.27 -8.27
C GLU A 9 4.75 -2.54 -6.76
N VAL A 10 4.73 -1.46 -5.96
CA VAL A 10 4.82 -1.57 -4.49
C VAL A 10 3.57 -2.19 -3.87
N ALA A 11 2.39 -1.86 -4.39
CA ALA A 11 1.14 -2.50 -3.97
C ALA A 11 1.16 -4.02 -4.25
N THR A 12 1.73 -4.43 -5.39
CA THR A 12 1.86 -5.84 -5.76
C THR A 12 2.78 -6.62 -4.82
N PHE A 13 3.84 -6.00 -4.29
CA PHE A 13 4.67 -6.63 -3.26
C PHE A 13 3.89 -6.91 -1.97
N TYR A 14 3.05 -5.96 -1.55
CA TYR A 14 2.20 -6.15 -0.38
C TYR A 14 1.11 -7.21 -0.61
N ALA A 15 0.48 -7.21 -1.80
CA ALA A 15 -0.51 -8.21 -2.20
C ALA A 15 0.06 -9.64 -2.11
N LYS A 16 1.29 -9.86 -2.58
CA LYS A 16 1.99 -11.16 -2.48
C LYS A 16 2.31 -11.59 -1.04
N MET A 17 2.23 -10.68 -0.09
CA MET A 17 2.50 -10.93 1.33
C MET A 17 1.23 -11.06 2.17
N LEU A 18 0.02 -10.93 1.57
CA LEU A 18 -1.26 -10.95 2.30
C LEU A 18 -1.44 -12.20 3.16
N ASP A 19 -1.03 -13.37 2.66
CA ASP A 19 -1.14 -14.65 3.36
C ASP A 19 -0.04 -14.89 4.40
N HIS A 20 0.89 -13.95 4.59
CA HIS A 20 1.98 -14.07 5.55
C HIS A 20 1.65 -13.34 6.86
N ASP A 21 2.05 -13.91 8.00
CA ASP A 21 1.99 -13.30 9.34
C ASP A 21 2.58 -11.87 9.49
N TYR A 22 3.19 -11.30 8.45
CA TYR A 22 3.66 -9.92 8.46
C TYR A 22 2.53 -8.92 8.24
N THR A 23 1.53 -9.22 7.42
CA THR A 23 0.41 -8.31 7.12
C THR A 23 -0.60 -8.19 8.26
N SER A 24 -0.55 -9.08 9.25
CA SER A 24 -1.26 -8.94 10.52
C SER A 24 -0.54 -8.03 11.53
N LYS A 25 0.75 -7.72 11.31
CA LYS A 25 1.55 -6.90 12.23
C LYS A 25 1.33 -5.41 11.96
N PRO A 26 0.84 -4.64 12.95
CA PRO A 26 0.52 -3.22 12.75
C PRO A 26 1.75 -2.38 12.40
N ILE A 27 2.93 -2.72 12.92
CA ILE A 27 4.19 -2.03 12.62
C ILE A 27 4.56 -2.20 11.14
N PHE A 28 4.37 -3.40 10.58
CA PHE A 28 4.64 -3.68 9.18
C PHE A 28 3.73 -2.85 8.28
N ASN A 29 2.42 -2.87 8.56
CA ASN A 29 1.42 -2.11 7.80
C ASN A 29 1.66 -0.60 7.86
N GLN A 30 2.07 -0.06 9.01
CA GLN A 30 2.42 1.36 9.15
C GLN A 30 3.65 1.73 8.32
N ASN A 31 4.71 0.91 8.38
CA ASN A 31 5.93 1.15 7.61
C ASN A 31 5.67 1.04 6.11
N PHE A 32 4.97 -0.02 5.69
CA PHE A 32 4.54 -0.21 4.32
C PHE A 32 3.75 0.99 3.82
N PHE A 33 2.69 1.40 4.54
CA PHE A 33 1.82 2.48 4.08
C PHE A 33 2.58 3.82 3.99
N LYS A 34 3.49 4.08 4.92
CA LYS A 34 4.35 5.27 4.90
C LYS A 34 5.25 5.31 3.67
N ASP A 35 5.84 4.17 3.29
CA ASP A 35 6.75 4.10 2.14
C ASP A 35 6.00 4.01 0.82
N TRP A 36 4.89 3.27 0.75
CA TRP A 36 4.01 3.23 -0.42
C TRP A 36 3.45 4.61 -0.76
N ARG A 37 3.07 5.42 0.25
CA ARG A 37 2.68 6.82 0.02
C ARG A 37 3.79 7.65 -0.62
N LYS A 38 5.07 7.30 -0.49
CA LYS A 38 6.16 8.05 -1.16
C LYS A 38 6.20 7.81 -2.66
N THR A 39 5.77 6.63 -3.13
CA THR A 39 5.75 6.29 -4.56
C THR A 39 4.49 6.78 -5.28
N MET A 40 3.45 7.12 -4.53
CA MET A 40 2.21 7.71 -5.05
C MET A 40 2.37 9.17 -5.51
N THR A 41 1.60 9.51 -6.54
CA THR A 41 1.27 10.86 -6.98
C THR A 41 0.37 11.61 -5.98
N SER A 42 0.25 12.93 -6.12
CA SER A 42 -0.60 13.76 -5.25
C SER A 42 -2.08 13.35 -5.28
N ALA A 43 -2.59 12.92 -6.43
CA ALA A 43 -3.98 12.48 -6.58
C ALA A 43 -4.24 11.16 -5.84
N GLU A 44 -3.34 10.19 -5.99
CA GLU A 44 -3.40 8.91 -5.27
C GLU A 44 -3.30 9.11 -3.76
N ARG A 45 -2.34 9.93 -3.29
CA ARG A 45 -2.18 10.23 -1.86
C ARG A 45 -3.41 10.87 -1.22
N SER A 46 -4.16 11.65 -2.00
CA SER A 46 -5.39 12.32 -1.54
C SER A 46 -6.56 11.34 -1.46
N THR A 47 -6.58 10.32 -2.32
CA THR A 47 -7.64 9.30 -2.35
C THR A 47 -7.37 8.18 -1.34
N ILE A 48 -6.14 7.66 -1.32
CA ILE A 48 -5.72 6.50 -0.54
C ILE A 48 -5.27 6.97 0.84
N THR A 49 -6.21 7.21 1.75
CA THR A 49 -5.94 7.77 3.09
C THR A 49 -5.87 6.73 4.20
N ASP A 50 -6.45 5.55 3.97
CA ASP A 50 -6.52 4.47 4.95
C ASP A 50 -6.22 3.13 4.28
N LEU A 51 -5.13 2.48 4.72
CA LEU A 51 -4.71 1.17 4.20
C LEU A 51 -5.80 0.10 4.39
N LYS A 52 -6.62 0.19 5.44
CA LYS A 52 -7.67 -0.79 5.73
C LYS A 52 -8.83 -0.75 4.73
N LYS A 53 -8.93 0.33 3.95
CA LYS A 53 -9.94 0.49 2.89
C LYS A 53 -9.44 0.02 1.52
N CYS A 54 -8.18 -0.40 1.43
CA CYS A 54 -7.59 -0.93 0.21
C CYS A 54 -7.84 -2.44 0.15
N ASP A 55 -8.33 -2.88 -1.00
CA ASP A 55 -8.42 -4.30 -1.38
C ASP A 55 -7.28 -4.58 -2.36
N PHE A 56 -6.42 -5.54 -2.03
CA PHE A 56 -5.10 -5.75 -2.65
C PHE A 56 -5.05 -7.08 -3.40
#